data_AF-B6JDN3-F1
#
_entry.id   AF-B6JDN3-F1
#
_cell.length_a   1.000
_cell.length_b   1.000
_cell.length_c   1.000
_cell.angle_alpha   90.00
_cell.angle_beta   90.00
_cell.angle_gamma   90.00
#
_symmetry.space_group_name_H-M   'P 1'
#
loop_
_entity.id
_entity.type
_entity.pdbx_description
1 polymer ?
#
loop_
_entity_poly.entity_id
_entity_poly.type
_entity_poly.pdbx_seq_one_letter_code
_entity_poly.pdbx_strand_id
1 'polypeptide(L)' 'MTLEEMLAQRDALLAARFRGVRTVEIDGRRVTYASDAEMAAALTDLERRIAATREGGRKRRILTSASKGL' A
#
# COMPACT_ATOMS: atom_id res chain seq x y z
N MET A 1 -3.23 -8.87 -10.81
CA MET A 1 -2.44 -7.80 -10.18
C MET A 1 -1.14 -7.58 -10.92
N THR A 2 -1.28 -6.88 -12.05
CA THR A 2 -0.21 -6.16 -12.73
C THR A 2 0.24 -4.98 -11.86
N LEU A 3 1.41 -4.40 -12.16
CA LEU A 3 1.95 -3.27 -11.41
C LEU A 3 1.01 -2.04 -11.44
N GLU A 4 0.33 -1.84 -12.57
CA GLU A 4 -0.65 -0.76 -12.76
C GLU A 4 -1.89 -0.95 -11.89
N GLU A 5 -2.40 -2.18 -11.78
CA GLU A 5 -3.53 -2.51 -10.88
C GLU A 5 -3.16 -2.20 -9.42
N MET A 6 -1.94 -2.55 -8.99
CA MET A 6 -1.49 -2.25 -7.62
C MET A 6 -1.35 -0.74 -7.36
N LEU A 7 -0.87 0.03 -8.34
CA LEU A 7 -0.75 1.49 -8.24
C LEU A 7 -2.12 2.17 -8.19
N ALA A 8 -3.05 1.76 -9.07
CA ALA A 8 -4.43 2.24 -9.05
C ALA A 8 -5.09 1.93 -7.70
N GLN A 9 -4.82 0.75 -7.14
CA GLN A 9 -5.33 0.38 -5.83
C GLN A 9 -4.80 1.27 -4.71
N ARG A 10 -3.49 1.55 -4.72
CA ARG A 10 -2.84 2.44 -3.74
C ARG A 10 -3.48 3.83 -3.75
N ASP A 11 -3.65 4.41 -4.94
CA ASP A 11 -4.22 5.75 -5.07
C ASP A 11 -5.70 5.79 -4.68
N ALA A 12 -6.48 4.74 -5.02
CA ALA A 12 -7.86 4.59 -4.56
C ALA A 12 -7.96 4.50 -3.03
N LEU A 13 -7.08 3.72 -2.39
CA LEU A 13 -7.04 3.56 -0.93
C LEU A 13 -6.65 4.87 -0.24
N LEU A 14 -5.69 5.59 -0.81
CA LEU A 14 -5.20 6.88 -0.32
C LEU A 14 -6.29 7.96 -0.45
N ALA A 15 -7.00 8.03 -1.58
CA ALA A 15 -8.15 8.91 -1.76
C ALA A 15 -9.32 8.58 -0.81
N ALA A 16 -9.60 7.29 -0.58
CA ALA A 16 -10.62 6.84 0.36
C ALA A 16 -10.29 7.28 1.79
N ARG A 17 -9.03 7.13 2.20
CA ARG A 17 -8.52 7.60 3.49
C ARG A 17 -8.66 9.11 3.66
N PHE A 18 -8.30 9.91 2.64
CA PHE A 18 -8.49 11.36 2.66
C PHE A 18 -9.95 11.79 2.72
N ARG A 19 -10.87 11.03 2.12
CA ARG A 19 -12.32 11.24 2.25
C ARG A 19 -12.90 10.75 3.58
N GLY A 20 -12.15 10.03 4.41
CA GLY A 20 -12.65 9.37 5.61
C GLY A 20 -13.56 8.16 5.32
N VAL A 21 -13.48 7.62 4.10
CA VAL A 21 -14.26 6.46 3.67
C VAL A 21 -13.38 5.21 3.79
N ARG A 22 -13.84 4.25 4.59
CA ARG A 22 -13.14 3.00 4.90
C ARG A 22 -13.47 1.84 3.96
N THR A 23 -14.19 2.13 2.88
CA THR A 23 -14.66 1.16 1.91
C THR A 23 -13.93 1.41 0.60
N VAL A 24 -13.21 0.39 0.11
CA VAL A 24 -12.46 0.45 -1.15
C VAL A 24 -12.90 -0.70 -2.03
N GLU A 25 -13.12 -0.45 -3.31
CA GLU A 25 -13.33 -1.50 -4.29
C GLU A 25 -11.98 -1.89 -4.92
N ILE A 26 -11.67 -3.18 -4.84
CA ILE A 26 -10.46 -3.84 -5.35
C ILE A 26 -10.93 -4.92 -6.32
N ASP A 27 -10.63 -4.83 -7.61
CA ASP A 27 -10.96 -5.87 -8.60
C ASP A 27 -12.43 -6.34 -8.55
N GLY A 28 -13.38 -5.40 -8.39
CA GLY A 28 -14.82 -5.72 -8.27
C GLY A 28 -15.23 -6.32 -6.92
N ARG A 29 -14.32 -6.41 -5.95
CA ARG A 29 -14.59 -6.80 -4.57
C ARG A 29 -14.56 -5.59 -3.65
N ARG A 30 -15.63 -5.41 -2.90
CA ARG A 30 -15.71 -4.37 -1.88
C ARG A 30 -15.02 -4.84 -0.61
N VAL A 31 -13.93 -4.17 -0.24
CA VAL A 31 -13.21 -4.40 1.02
C VAL A 31 -13.51 -3.24 1.95
N THR A 32 -14.01 -3.55 3.14
CA THR A 32 -14.29 -2.57 4.20
C THR A 32 -13.26 -2.76 5.31
N TYR A 33 -12.47 -1.72 5.57
CA TYR A 33 -11.50 -1.71 6.65
C TYR A 33 -12.17 -1.23 7.94
N ALA A 34 -11.88 -1.90 9.06
CA ALA A 34 -12.49 -1.56 10.34
C ALA A 34 -11.85 -0.32 10.99
N SER A 35 -10.56 -0.07 10.71
CA SER A 35 -9.78 1.00 11.32
C SER A 35 -8.76 1.63 10.35
N ASP A 36 -8.36 2.89 10.62
CA ASP A 36 -7.29 3.58 9.88
C ASP A 36 -5.95 2.84 9.99
N ALA A 37 -5.70 2.18 11.12
CA ALA A 37 -4.49 1.40 11.35
C ALA A 37 -4.37 0.21 10.39
N GLU A 38 -5.46 -0.53 10.16
CA GLU A 38 -5.47 -1.61 9.16
C GLU A 38 -5.34 -1.06 7.74
N MET A 39 -5.93 0.10 7.47
CA MET A 39 -5.82 0.77 6.17
C MET A 39 -4.38 1.21 5.89
N ALA A 40 -3.66 1.73 6.89
CA ALA A 40 -2.25 2.10 6.80
C ALA A 40 -1.33 0.88 6.65
N ALA A 41 -1.63 -0.23 7.34
CA ALA A 41 -0.90 -1.48 7.20
C ALA A 41 -1.07 -2.09 5.80
N ALA A 42 -2.30 -2.11 5.28
CA ALA A 42 -2.60 -2.58 3.93
C ALA A 42 -1.95 -1.69 2.85
N LEU A 43 -1.92 -0.37 3.05
CA LEU A 43 -1.20 0.55 2.17
C LEU A 43 0.29 0.25 2.13
N THR A 44 0.90 0.05 3.31
CA THR A 44 2.33 -0.29 3.43
C THR A 44 2.66 -1.63 2.77
N ASP A 45 1.78 -2.63 2.92
CA ASP A 45 1.94 -3.93 2.27
C ASP A 45 1.85 -3.81 0.74
N LEU A 46 0.86 -3.06 0.22
CA LEU A 46 0.74 -2.75 -1.20
C LEU A 46 1.98 -2.04 -1.75
N GLU A 47 2.50 -1.04 -1.05
CA GLU A 47 3.74 -0.36 -1.44
C GLU A 47 4.95 -1.29 -1.47
N ARG A 48 5.09 -2.17 -0.48
CA ARG A 48 6.15 -3.20 -0.47
C ARG A 48 6.01 -4.16 -1.64
N ARG A 49 4.78 -4.56 -1.98
CA ARG A 49 4.51 -5.49 -3.09
C ARG A 49 4.77 -4.83 -4.45
N ILE A 50 4.42 -3.54 -4.60
CA ILE A 50 4.76 -2.71 -5.76
C ILE A 50 6.28 -2.57 -5.90
N ALA A 51 6.98 -2.29 -4.79
CA ALA A 51 8.44 -2.18 -4.78
C ALA A 51 9.11 -3.50 -5.18
N ALA A 52 8.68 -4.62 -4.59
CA ALA A 52 9.18 -5.95 -4.95
C ALA A 52 8.90 -6.33 -6.42
N THR A 53 7.71 -5.98 -6.93
CA THR A 53 7.34 -6.21 -8.33
C THR A 53 8.15 -5.32 -9.29
N ARG A 54 8.41 -4.05 -8.92
CA ARG A 54 9.33 -3.16 -9.66
C ARG A 54 10.79 -3.65 -9.62
N GLU A 55 11.23 -4.19 -8.48
CA GLU A 55 12.60 -4.67 -8.27
C GLU A 55 12.90 -6.03 -8.92
N GLY A 56 11.92 -6.66 -9.58
CA GLY A 56 12.12 -7.82 -10.46
C GLY A 56 13.14 -7.59 -11.61
N GLY A 57 13.65 -6.37 -11.79
CA GLY A 57 14.81 -6.06 -12.64
C GLY A 57 16.06 -5.53 -11.92
N ARG A 58 16.01 -5.16 -10.63
CA ARG A 58 17.21 -4.68 -9.90
C ARG A 58 17.01 -4.72 -8.39
N LYS A 59 17.45 -5.80 -7.76
CA LYS A 59 17.58 -5.91 -6.29
C LYS A 59 18.45 -4.77 -5.76
N ARG A 60 17.87 -3.76 -5.11
CA ARG A 60 18.59 -2.80 -4.26
C ARG A 60 18.32 -3.18 -2.81
N ARG A 61 19.33 -3.83 -2.22
CA ARG A 61 19.46 -4.06 -0.79
C ARG A 61 19.16 -2.77 -0.01
N ILE A 62 18.06 -2.74 0.73
CA ILE A 62 17.74 -1.63 1.62
C ILE A 62 18.33 -1.95 2.99
N LEU A 63 19.34 -1.18 3.38
CA LEU A 63 19.89 -1.13 4.73
C LEU A 63 18.95 -0.23 5.55
N THR A 64 18.21 -0.77 6.51
CA THR A 64 17.42 0.04 7.43
C THR A 64 18.34 0.51 8.56
N SER A 65 18.81 1.76 8.48
CA SER A 65 19.28 2.50 9.66
C SER A 65 18.06 3.07 10.38
N ALA A 66 17.96 2.80 11.68
CA ALA A 66 17.02 3.50 12.56
C ALA A 66 17.83 4.50 13.40
N SER A 67 17.53 5.79 13.26
CA SER A 67 18.02 6.84 14.15
C SER A 67 16.83 7.64 14.70
N LYS A 68 16.50 7.36 15.97
CA LYS A 68 15.89 8.23 16.99
C LYS A 68 15.65 7.33 18.22
N GLY A 69 16.16 7.57 19.41
CA GLY A 69 16.82 8.74 19.97
C GLY A 69 16.36 8.88 21.42
N LEU A 70 17.08 8.26 22.35
CA LEU A 70 17.56 8.77 23.65
C LEU A 70 18.48 7.70 24.28
#